data_AF-A0A7U4E9M5-F1
#
_entry.id   AF-A0A7U4E9M5-F1
#
_cell.length_a   1.000
_cell.length_b   1.000
_cell.length_c   1.000
_cell.angle_alpha   90.00
_cell.angle_beta   90.00
_cell.angle_gamma   90.00
#
_symmetry.space_group_name_H-M   'P 1'
#
loop_
_entity.id
_entity.type
_entity.pdbx_description
1 polymer ?
#
loop_
_entity_poly.entity_id
_entity_poly.type
_entity_poly.pdbx_seq_one_letter_code
_entity_poly.pdbx_strand_id
1 'polypeptide(L)'
;MLKKHEESKAIELLKQNKIIILPTDTIYGLSAIYSLENEQKINLIKNADINKKLIILISNLDQLNDLKIIDDHDKNYLVLDQPTTVIFATSNNLTIAVRLVKRTDIKNIINQVGPIISTSVNLHGSKPLKKYQDLKEFNKKITLFFDTELNGSPSKIYDSINKKYIR
;
A
#
# COMPACT_ATOMS: atom_id res chain seq x y z
N MET A 1 -10.76 9.48 9.55
CA MET A 1 -10.84 9.31 8.09
C MET A 1 -10.58 10.65 7.43
N LEU A 2 -10.01 10.63 6.23
CA LEU A 2 -9.79 11.83 5.42
C LEU A 2 -11.12 12.51 5.05
N LYS A 3 -11.10 13.83 4.97
CA LYS A 3 -12.22 14.63 4.48
C LYS A 3 -12.30 14.54 2.96
N LYS A 4 -13.47 14.84 2.40
CA LYS A 4 -13.70 14.75 0.94
C LYS A 4 -12.73 15.59 0.09
N HIS A 5 -12.34 16.78 0.55
CA HIS A 5 -11.37 17.61 -0.16
C HIS A 5 -9.94 17.01 -0.10
N GLU A 6 -9.60 16.30 0.97
CA GLU A 6 -8.33 15.59 1.10
C GLU A 6 -8.30 14.35 0.20
N GLU A 7 -9.38 13.56 0.15
CA GLU A 7 -9.55 12.47 -0.82
C GLU A 7 -9.37 12.99 -2.26
N SER A 8 -10.04 14.09 -2.60
CA SER A 8 -9.96 14.71 -3.93
C SER A 8 -8.54 15.13 -4.27
N LYS A 9 -7.82 15.73 -3.31
CA LYS A 9 -6.43 16.14 -3.52
C LYS A 9 -5.48 14.96 -3.65
N ALA A 10 -5.69 13.89 -2.87
CA ALA A 10 -4.91 12.66 -2.99
C ALA A 10 -5.09 12.01 -4.38
N ILE A 11 -6.33 11.94 -4.87
CA ILE A 11 -6.66 11.45 -6.21
C ILE A 11 -5.93 12.28 -7.29
N GLU A 12 -5.97 13.62 -7.19
CA GLU A 12 -5.29 14.52 -8.13
C GLU A 12 -3.78 14.23 -8.17
N LEU A 13 -3.12 14.17 -7.01
CA LEU A 13 -1.68 13.95 -6.91
C LEU A 13 -1.28 12.56 -7.42
N LEU A 14 -2.06 11.53 -7.12
CA LEU A 14 -1.82 10.16 -7.62
C LEU A 14 -1.98 10.10 -9.14
N LYS A 15 -3.00 10.75 -9.72
CA LYS A 15 -3.16 10.85 -11.18
C LYS A 15 -2.01 11.62 -11.85
N GLN A 16 -1.37 12.54 -11.14
CA GLN A 16 -0.12 13.21 -11.55
C GLN A 16 1.15 12.38 -11.29
N ASN A 17 1.00 11.09 -10.96
CA ASN A 17 2.08 10.14 -10.69
C ASN A 17 3.00 10.58 -9.52
N LYS A 18 2.44 11.29 -8.53
CA LYS A 18 3.17 11.73 -7.33
C LYS A 18 3.16 10.63 -6.25
N ILE A 19 4.22 10.62 -5.46
CA ILE A 19 4.29 9.85 -4.22
C ILE A 19 3.69 10.71 -3.11
N ILE A 20 2.81 10.11 -2.30
CA ILE A 20 2.14 10.77 -1.18
C ILE A 20 2.19 9.88 0.07
N ILE A 21 1.98 10.46 1.26
CA ILE A 21 1.79 9.70 2.48
C ILE A 21 0.29 9.64 2.80
N LEU A 22 -0.24 8.43 2.92
CA LEU A 22 -1.64 8.17 3.26
C LEU A 22 -1.77 7.43 4.60
N PRO A 23 -2.83 7.69 5.40
CA PRO A 23 -3.23 6.76 6.44
C PRO A 23 -3.73 5.47 5.77
N THR A 24 -3.38 4.29 6.29
CA THR A 24 -3.96 3.01 5.82
C THR A 24 -4.72 2.32 6.96
N ASP A 25 -5.18 1.09 6.74
CA ASP A 25 -5.90 0.31 7.77
C ASP A 25 -5.07 0.09 9.04
N THR A 26 -3.74 0.03 8.89
CA THR A 26 -2.84 -0.38 9.98
C THR A 26 -1.88 0.73 10.40
N ILE A 27 -1.18 1.33 9.44
CA ILE A 27 -0.11 2.33 9.64
C ILE A 27 -0.08 3.31 8.47
N TYR A 28 0.67 4.40 8.58
CA TYR A 28 0.89 5.30 7.45
C TYR A 28 1.73 4.64 6.36
N GLY A 29 1.40 4.92 5.10
CA GLY A 29 2.04 4.36 3.93
C GLY A 29 2.55 5.41 2.93
N LEU A 30 3.80 5.28 2.49
CA LEU A 30 4.29 5.91 1.26
C LEU A 30 3.62 5.22 0.08
N SER A 31 2.77 5.96 -0.62
CA SER A 31 1.87 5.43 -1.61
C SER A 31 2.01 6.14 -2.96
N ALA A 32 1.86 5.38 -4.04
CA ALA A 32 1.88 5.89 -5.42
C ALA A 32 1.11 4.92 -6.34
N ILE A 33 0.80 5.34 -7.57
CA ILE A 33 0.23 4.45 -8.60
C ILE A 33 1.12 3.23 -8.78
N TYR A 34 0.51 2.05 -8.92
CA TYR A 34 1.25 0.81 -9.16
C TYR A 34 2.01 0.88 -10.48
N SER A 35 3.34 0.96 -10.39
CA SER A 35 4.27 0.86 -11.51
C SER A 35 5.67 0.50 -11.01
N LEU A 36 6.49 -0.12 -11.86
CA LEU A 36 7.88 -0.43 -11.53
C LEU A 36 8.68 0.85 -11.19
N GLU A 37 8.44 1.93 -11.94
CA GLU A 37 9.10 3.22 -11.72
C GLU A 37 8.81 3.77 -10.31
N ASN A 38 7.55 3.71 -9.87
CA ASN A 38 7.18 4.19 -8.54
C ASN A 38 7.67 3.27 -7.42
N GLU A 39 7.72 1.94 -7.63
CA GLU A 39 8.36 1.02 -6.70
C GLU A 39 9.81 1.44 -6.45
N GLN A 40 10.56 1.67 -7.52
CA GLN A 40 11.96 2.08 -7.47
C GLN A 40 12.13 3.44 -6.79
N LYS A 41 11.32 4.45 -7.15
CA LYS A 41 11.37 5.77 -6.48
C LYS A 41 11.11 5.68 -4.97
N ILE A 42 10.12 4.90 -4.55
CA ILE A 42 9.84 4.71 -3.12
C ILE A 42 11.00 3.97 -2.43
N ASN A 43 11.58 2.95 -3.05
CA ASN A 43 12.74 2.25 -2.49
C ASN A 43 13.95 3.16 -2.33
N LEU A 44 14.22 4.05 -3.30
CA LEU A 44 15.26 5.08 -3.18
C LEU A 44 15.01 6.01 -1.99
N ILE A 45 13.78 6.53 -1.85
CA ILE A 45 13.40 7.40 -0.72
C ILE A 45 13.65 6.69 0.62
N LYS A 46 13.41 5.38 0.69
CA LYS A 46 13.54 4.59 1.91
C LYS A 46 14.95 4.08 2.18
N ASN A 47 15.91 4.30 1.29
CA ASN A 47 17.22 3.66 1.32
C ASN A 47 17.09 2.12 1.43
N ALA A 48 16.17 1.54 0.65
CA ALA A 48 15.96 0.10 0.54
C ALA A 48 16.57 -0.43 -0.77
N ASP A 49 16.65 -1.75 -0.90
CA ASP A 49 16.94 -2.37 -2.19
C ASP A 49 15.98 -1.84 -3.26
N ILE A 50 16.55 -1.36 -4.37
CA ILE A 50 15.83 -0.73 -5.48
C ILE A 50 14.75 -1.65 -6.09
N ASN A 51 14.99 -2.96 -6.08
CA ASN A 51 14.12 -3.99 -6.65
C ASN A 51 13.18 -4.61 -5.60
N LYS A 52 13.20 -4.12 -4.36
CA LYS A 52 12.31 -4.61 -3.32
C LYS A 52 10.85 -4.40 -3.68
N LYS A 53 10.07 -5.48 -3.71
CA LYS A 53 8.63 -5.42 -4.00
C LYS A 53 7.86 -4.77 -2.86
N LEU A 54 6.88 -3.94 -3.24
CA LEU A 54 5.99 -3.24 -2.33
C LEU A 54 4.62 -3.90 -2.32
N ILE A 55 3.81 -3.58 -1.31
CA ILE A 55 2.45 -4.12 -1.21
C ILE A 55 1.56 -3.36 -2.18
N ILE A 56 0.82 -4.07 -3.00
CA ILE A 56 -0.23 -3.51 -3.86
C ILE A 56 -1.52 -3.46 -3.04
N LEU A 57 -2.11 -2.28 -2.95
CA LEU A 57 -3.39 -2.03 -2.31
C LEU A 57 -4.49 -1.97 -3.37
N ILE A 58 -5.55 -2.74 -3.13
CA ILE A 58 -6.77 -2.77 -3.94
C ILE A 58 -7.98 -2.39 -3.08
N SER A 59 -9.03 -1.87 -3.71
CA SER A 59 -10.30 -1.50 -3.04
C SER A 59 -11.41 -2.52 -3.23
N ASN A 60 -11.30 -3.38 -4.24
CA ASN A 60 -12.23 -4.46 -4.53
C ASN A 60 -11.48 -5.63 -5.20
N LEU A 61 -12.10 -6.82 -5.22
CA LEU A 61 -11.45 -8.02 -5.76
C LEU A 61 -11.33 -8.01 -7.29
N ASP A 62 -12.16 -7.24 -8.01
CA ASP A 62 -12.10 -7.19 -9.47
C ASP A 62 -10.77 -6.59 -9.96
N GLN A 63 -10.15 -5.73 -9.15
CA GLN A 63 -8.81 -5.18 -9.41
C GLN A 63 -7.70 -6.24 -9.37
N LEU A 64 -7.94 -7.46 -8.91
CA LEU A 64 -6.99 -8.56 -9.04
C LEU A 64 -6.76 -8.96 -10.51
N ASN A 65 -7.77 -8.74 -11.36
CA ASN A 65 -7.69 -9.06 -12.79
C ASN A 65 -6.59 -8.23 -13.50
N ASP A 66 -6.29 -7.04 -12.98
CA ASP A 66 -5.24 -6.16 -13.52
C ASP A 66 -3.81 -6.63 -13.16
N LEU A 67 -3.68 -7.60 -12.24
CA LEU A 67 -2.40 -7.97 -11.62
C LEU A 67 -1.76 -9.24 -12.21
N LYS A 68 -2.35 -9.84 -13.25
CA LYS A 68 -1.83 -11.04 -13.95
C LYS A 68 -1.54 -12.22 -13.00
N ILE A 69 -2.36 -12.37 -11.97
CA ILE A 69 -2.29 -13.49 -11.02
C ILE A 69 -2.71 -14.78 -11.75
N ILE A 70 -1.95 -15.86 -11.55
CA ILE A 70 -2.25 -17.17 -12.19
C ILE A 70 -3.18 -18.05 -11.37
N ASP A 71 -3.20 -17.85 -10.06
CA ASP A 71 -4.04 -18.59 -9.11
C ASP A 71 -4.45 -17.65 -7.97
N ASP A 72 -5.75 -17.37 -7.90
CA ASP A 72 -6.38 -16.53 -6.88
C ASP A 72 -7.22 -17.34 -5.88
N HIS A 73 -7.03 -18.68 -5.80
CA HIS A 73 -7.81 -19.57 -4.94
C HIS A 73 -7.85 -19.11 -3.47
N ASP A 74 -6.75 -18.52 -2.99
CA ASP A 74 -6.64 -18.02 -1.62
C ASP A 74 -7.02 -16.53 -1.47
N LYS A 75 -7.71 -15.92 -2.46
CA LYS A 75 -8.18 -14.53 -2.36
C LYS A 75 -9.10 -14.28 -1.17
N ASN A 76 -9.72 -15.32 -0.63
CA ASN A 76 -10.54 -15.22 0.58
C ASN A 76 -9.75 -14.72 1.80
N TYR A 77 -8.42 -14.88 1.83
CA TYR A 77 -7.58 -14.30 2.87
C TYR A 77 -7.52 -12.77 2.80
N LEU A 78 -7.78 -12.16 1.64
CA LEU A 78 -7.86 -10.70 1.49
C LEU A 78 -9.12 -10.11 2.16
N VAL A 79 -10.20 -10.89 2.27
CA VAL A 79 -11.49 -10.40 2.80
C VAL A 79 -11.65 -10.59 4.30
N LEU A 80 -10.72 -11.24 4.98
CA LEU A 80 -10.73 -11.40 6.45
C LEU A 80 -10.90 -10.07 7.18
N ASP A 81 -11.48 -10.13 8.38
CA ASP A 81 -11.72 -8.95 9.21
C ASP A 81 -10.42 -8.23 9.57
N GLN A 82 -9.38 -9.01 9.88
CA GLN A 82 -8.04 -8.47 10.10
C GLN A 82 -7.37 -8.13 8.75
N PRO A 83 -6.81 -6.91 8.59
CA PRO A 83 -6.05 -6.56 7.39
C PRO A 83 -4.94 -7.56 7.12
N THR A 84 -5.07 -8.28 6.01
CA THR A 84 -4.17 -9.37 5.62
C THR A 84 -3.65 -9.12 4.21
N THR A 85 -2.35 -9.26 4.06
CA THR A 85 -1.65 -9.23 2.78
C THR A 85 -1.49 -10.66 2.30
N VAL A 86 -1.79 -10.92 1.04
CA VAL A 86 -1.63 -12.24 0.42
C VAL A 86 -0.58 -12.14 -0.69
N ILE A 87 0.39 -13.05 -0.67
CA ILE A 87 1.37 -13.18 -1.75
C ILE A 87 0.81 -14.13 -2.80
N PHE A 88 0.75 -13.68 -4.05
CA PHE A 88 0.30 -14.46 -5.19
C PHE A 88 1.44 -14.65 -6.20
N ALA A 89 1.40 -15.76 -6.95
CA ALA A 89 2.20 -15.96 -8.14
C ALA A 89 1.56 -15.25 -9.35
N THR A 90 2.40 -14.79 -10.27
CA THR A 90 1.99 -14.10 -11.49
C THR A 90 2.53 -14.81 -12.73
N SER A 91 1.95 -14.53 -13.90
CA SER A 91 2.23 -15.28 -15.14
C SER A 91 3.64 -15.11 -15.70
N ASN A 92 4.41 -14.16 -15.18
CA ASN A 92 5.81 -13.93 -15.52
C ASN A 92 6.79 -14.52 -14.49
N ASN A 93 6.36 -15.53 -13.72
CA ASN A 93 7.14 -16.17 -12.65
C ASN A 93 7.62 -15.22 -11.55
N LEU A 94 6.94 -14.07 -11.37
CA LEU A 94 7.15 -13.18 -10.24
C LEU A 94 6.09 -13.41 -9.16
N THR A 95 6.35 -12.90 -7.98
CA THR A 95 5.37 -12.83 -6.89
C THR A 95 4.99 -11.38 -6.58
N ILE A 96 3.75 -11.18 -6.19
CA ILE A 96 3.22 -9.88 -5.76
C ILE A 96 2.52 -10.03 -4.41
N ALA A 97 2.63 -9.02 -3.56
CA ALA A 97 1.94 -8.96 -2.28
C ALA A 97 0.74 -8.01 -2.40
N VAL A 98 -0.48 -8.51 -2.23
CA VAL A 98 -1.72 -7.74 -2.41
C VAL A 98 -2.45 -7.62 -1.09
N ARG A 99 -3.07 -6.48 -0.82
CA ARG A 99 -3.94 -6.28 0.35
C ARG A 99 -5.21 -5.54 -0.07
N LEU A 100 -6.35 -6.07 0.34
CA LEU A 100 -7.64 -5.38 0.20
C LEU A 100 -7.80 -4.37 1.33
N VAL A 101 -7.97 -3.10 0.96
CA VAL A 101 -8.13 -2.00 1.91
C VAL A 101 -9.53 -2.01 2.49
N LYS A 102 -9.63 -1.80 3.81
CA LYS A 102 -10.92 -1.76 4.53
C LYS A 102 -11.45 -0.34 4.69
N ARG A 103 -10.56 0.63 4.91
CA ARG A 103 -10.88 2.05 5.11
C ARG A 103 -11.55 2.70 3.90
N THR A 104 -12.75 3.22 4.10
CA THR A 104 -13.62 3.76 3.03
C THR A 104 -13.00 4.94 2.27
N ASP A 105 -12.33 5.87 2.97
CA ASP A 105 -11.64 7.01 2.35
C ASP A 105 -10.57 6.53 1.35
N ILE A 106 -9.77 5.54 1.74
CA ILE A 106 -8.72 4.98 0.87
C ILE A 106 -9.32 4.11 -0.24
N LYS A 107 -10.39 3.36 0.02
CA LYS A 107 -11.13 2.64 -1.03
C LYS A 107 -11.64 3.58 -2.12
N ASN A 108 -12.18 4.74 -1.75
CA ASN A 108 -12.66 5.74 -2.71
C ASN A 108 -11.53 6.27 -3.58
N ILE A 109 -10.36 6.54 -2.99
CA ILE A 109 -9.16 6.96 -3.74
C ILE A 109 -8.76 5.89 -4.74
N ILE A 110 -8.59 4.64 -4.30
CA ILE A 110 -8.16 3.51 -5.16
C ILE A 110 -9.19 3.21 -6.25
N ASN A 111 -10.49 3.34 -5.99
CA ASN A 111 -11.53 3.20 -7.02
C ASN A 111 -11.37 4.21 -8.17
N GLN A 112 -10.80 5.40 -7.89
CA GLN A 112 -10.68 6.49 -8.86
C GLN A 112 -9.34 6.50 -9.62
N VAL A 113 -8.33 5.81 -9.09
CA VAL A 113 -6.95 5.84 -9.64
C VAL A 113 -6.42 4.46 -10.02
N GLY A 114 -7.12 3.39 -9.65
CA GLY A 114 -6.63 2.01 -9.77
C GLY A 114 -5.75 1.58 -8.59
N PRO A 115 -5.19 0.36 -8.65
CA PRO A 115 -4.31 -0.16 -7.62
C PRO A 115 -3.11 0.77 -7.34
N ILE A 116 -2.77 0.90 -6.06
CA ILE A 116 -1.61 1.70 -5.62
C ILE A 116 -0.61 0.80 -4.91
N ILE A 117 0.68 1.12 -5.00
CA ILE A 117 1.69 0.51 -4.15
C ILE A 117 1.77 1.27 -2.83
N SER A 118 2.10 0.56 -1.75
CA SER A 118 2.27 1.14 -0.42
C SER A 118 3.31 0.40 0.41
N THR A 119 4.02 1.15 1.23
CA THR A 119 4.95 0.63 2.25
C THR A 119 4.99 1.57 3.45
N SER A 120 5.35 1.07 4.63
CA SER A 120 5.41 1.87 5.85
C SER A 120 6.28 3.12 5.69
N VAL A 121 5.93 4.23 6.33
CA VAL A 121 6.76 5.46 6.31
C VAL A 121 7.91 5.30 7.30
N ASN A 122 9.10 4.95 6.80
CA ASN A 122 10.35 4.84 7.56
C ASN A 122 11.52 4.59 6.61
N LEU A 123 12.74 4.88 7.07
CA LEU A 123 13.96 4.35 6.45
C LEU A 123 14.04 2.84 6.66
N HIS A 124 14.66 2.14 5.71
CA HIS A 124 14.81 0.69 5.78
C HIS A 124 15.51 0.27 7.09
N GLY A 125 14.96 -0.74 7.77
CA GLY A 125 15.44 -1.21 9.08
C GLY A 125 14.89 -0.44 10.30
N SER A 126 14.33 0.76 10.11
CA SER A 126 13.76 1.56 11.22
C SER A 126 12.30 1.22 11.51
N LYS A 127 11.82 1.63 12.69
CA LYS A 127 10.39 1.51 13.06
C LYS A 127 9.51 2.44 12.19
N PRO A 128 8.30 2.02 11.81
CA PRO A 128 7.33 2.88 11.13
C PRO A 128 7.01 4.14 11.95
N LEU A 129 7.00 5.29 11.28
CA LEU A 129 6.59 6.57 11.84
C LEU A 129 5.06 6.63 12.02
N LYS A 130 4.62 7.34 13.05
CA LYS A 130 3.20 7.42 13.45
C LYS A 130 2.74 8.84 13.77
N LYS A 131 3.63 9.63 14.37
CA LYS A 131 3.32 11.00 14.80
C LYS A 131 3.31 11.93 13.62
N TYR A 132 2.39 12.90 13.65
CA TYR A 132 2.26 13.91 12.60
C TYR A 132 3.59 14.59 12.27
N GLN A 133 4.32 15.03 13.30
CA GLN A 133 5.58 15.76 13.12
C GLN A 133 6.65 14.91 12.41
N ASP A 134 6.79 13.64 12.81
CA ASP A 134 7.77 12.74 12.20
C ASP A 134 7.41 12.44 10.74
N LEU A 135 6.12 12.20 10.45
CA LEU A 135 5.64 11.93 9.09
C LEU A 135 5.84 13.14 8.18
N LYS A 136 5.59 14.35 8.69
CA LYS A 136 5.76 15.60 7.95
C LYS A 136 7.23 15.89 7.65
N GLU A 137 8.12 15.61 8.60
CA GLU A 137 9.56 15.84 8.44
C GLU A 137 10.28 14.73 7.67
N PHE A 138 9.66 13.53 7.53
CA PHE A 138 10.24 12.39 6.80
C PHE A 138 10.73 12.79 5.40
N ASN A 139 9.90 13.51 4.64
CA ASN A 139 10.30 14.12 3.38
C ASN A 139 9.40 15.31 3.03
N LYS A 140 9.92 16.53 3.14
CA LYS A 140 9.17 17.78 2.92
C LYS A 140 8.61 17.96 1.51
N LYS A 141 9.07 17.17 0.53
CA LYS A 141 8.57 17.21 -0.85
C LYS A 141 7.35 16.29 -1.06
N ILE A 142 7.06 15.41 -0.11
CA ILE A 142 5.96 14.44 -0.19
C ILE A 142 4.77 14.99 0.60
N THR A 143 3.62 15.10 -0.06
CA THR A 143 2.39 15.56 0.61
C THR A 143 1.91 14.53 1.62
N LEU A 144 1.71 14.96 2.86
CA LEU A 144 1.13 14.18 3.95
C LEU A 144 -0.38 14.43 4.03
N PHE A 145 -1.15 13.35 3.93
CA PHE A 145 -2.55 13.32 4.35
C PHE A 145 -2.60 12.69 5.73
N PHE A 146 -3.16 13.39 6.72
CA PHE A 146 -3.15 12.95 8.11
C PHE A 146 -4.54 13.12 8.72
N ASP A 147 -5.06 12.08 9.36
CA ASP A 147 -6.33 12.14 10.07
C ASP A 147 -6.17 11.92 11.58
N THR A 148 -5.38 10.92 11.97
CA THR A 148 -5.08 10.60 13.37
C THR A 148 -3.76 9.83 13.47
N GLU A 149 -3.21 9.72 14.68
CA GLU A 149 -2.14 8.76 14.94
C GLU A 149 -2.68 7.32 14.84
N LEU A 150 -1.97 6.45 14.13
CA LEU A 150 -2.32 5.05 13.94
C LEU A 150 -1.45 4.15 14.82
N ASN A 151 -2.07 3.49 15.79
CA ASN A 151 -1.38 2.61 16.74
C ASN A 151 -1.31 1.14 16.29
N GLY A 152 -1.70 0.83 15.06
CA GLY A 152 -1.66 -0.53 14.53
C GLY A 152 -0.26 -1.09 14.33
N SER A 153 -0.22 -2.41 14.13
CA SER A 153 0.94 -3.16 13.66
C SER A 153 0.81 -3.42 12.15
N PRO A 154 1.92 -3.63 11.42
CA PRO A 154 1.84 -4.09 10.03
C PRO A 154 0.91 -5.30 9.86
N SER A 155 0.24 -5.40 8.71
CA SER A 155 -0.70 -6.50 8.42
C SER A 155 -0.04 -7.88 8.51
N LYS A 156 -0.84 -8.92 8.77
CA LYS A 156 -0.36 -10.29 8.53
C LYS A 156 -0.03 -10.49 7.05
N ILE A 157 0.88 -11.42 6.76
CA ILE A 157 1.23 -11.82 5.41
C ILE A 157 1.03 -13.33 5.28
N TYR A 158 0.08 -13.71 4.44
CA TYR A 158 -0.17 -15.09 4.04
C TYR A 158 0.50 -15.34 2.68
N ASP A 159 1.34 -16.36 2.61
CA ASP A 159 1.97 -16.83 1.38
C ASP A 159 1.08 -17.91 0.76
N SER A 160 0.38 -17.58 -0.33
CA SER A 160 -0.55 -18.52 -0.99
C SER A 160 0.16 -19.64 -1.76
N ILE A 161 1.46 -19.45 -2.04
CA ILE A 161 2.27 -20.40 -2.79
C ILE A 161 2.74 -21.51 -1.84
N ASN A 162 3.23 -21.11 -0.66
CA ASN A 162 3.71 -22.04 0.37
C ASN A 162 2.66 -22.38 1.44
N LYS A 163 1.44 -21.85 1.31
CA LYS A 163 0.28 -22.08 2.18
C LYS A 163 0.56 -21.81 3.67
N LYS A 164 1.26 -20.72 4.00
CA LYS A 164 1.65 -20.38 5.37
C LYS A 164 1.65 -18.89 5.66
N TYR A 165 1.45 -18.52 6.93
CA TYR A 165 1.74 -17.16 7.38
C TYR A 165 3.25 -16.97 7.53
N ILE A 166 3.77 -15.86 7.02
CA ILE A 166 5.18 -15.45 7.18
C ILE A 166 5.34 -14.22 8.08
N ARG A 167 4.22 -13.60 8.45
CA ARG A 167 4.06 -12.55 9.46
C ARG A 167 2.61 -12.52 9.91
#